data_AF-A0AAU3R5Y4-F1
#
_entry.id   AF-A0AAU3R5Y4-F1
#
_cell.length_a   1.000
_cell.length_b   1.000
_cell.length_c   1.000
_cell.angle_alpha   90.00
_cell.angle_beta   90.00
_cell.angle_gamma   90.00
#
_symmetry.space_group_name_H-M   'P 1'
#
loop_
_entity.id
_entity.type
_entity.pdbx_description
1 polymer ?
#
loop_
_entity_poly.entity_id
_entity_poly.type
_entity_poly.pdbx_seq_one_letter_code
_entity_poly.pdbx_strand_id
1 'polypeptide(L)'
;MRPPFRFPEDLITLQRAWQQTYAELAQAPAEAGTTVLRRRLITLSGTLCTHPHWATPTAWRTGSVELRRATHTPVSAEREGAA
;
A
#
# COMPACT_ATOMS: atom_id res chain seq x y z
N MET A 1 21.23 5.34 -13.71
CA MET A 1 20.36 4.37 -12.99
C MET A 1 19.81 5.03 -11.74
N ARG A 2 18.50 5.17 -11.61
CA ARG A 2 17.89 5.60 -10.35
C ARG A 2 17.96 4.42 -9.39
N PRO A 3 18.51 4.56 -8.16
CA PRO A 3 18.56 3.44 -7.22
C PRO A 3 17.15 2.88 -7.03
N PRO A 4 16.96 1.55 -6.99
CA PRO A 4 15.65 0.99 -6.68
C PRO A 4 15.27 1.49 -5.29
N PHE A 5 14.22 2.31 -5.22
CA PHE A 5 13.60 2.68 -3.95
C PHE A 5 13.06 1.40 -3.34
N ARG A 6 13.85 0.74 -2.48
CA ARG A 6 13.42 -0.46 -1.78
C ARG A 6 12.59 -0.02 -0.59
N PHE A 7 11.28 -0.21 -0.71
CA PHE A 7 10.38 0.01 0.41
C PHE A 7 10.54 -1.11 1.44
N PRO A 8 10.39 -0.79 2.73
CA PRO A 8 10.24 -1.80 3.77
C PRO A 8 9.03 -2.72 3.47
N GLU A 9 9.17 -4.02 3.73
CA GLU A 9 8.11 -5.01 3.42
C GLU A 9 6.84 -4.79 4.25
N ASP A 10 6.99 -4.31 5.48
CA ASP A 10 5.90 -3.88 6.36
C ASP A 10 5.12 -2.71 5.75
N LEU A 11 5.81 -1.75 5.13
CA LEU A 11 5.16 -0.63 4.44
C LEU A 11 4.40 -1.10 3.20
N ILE A 12 4.96 -2.03 2.43
CA ILE A 12 4.28 -2.65 1.28
C ILE A 12 3.04 -3.43 1.75
N THR A 13 3.16 -4.21 2.83
CA THR A 13 2.06 -4.97 3.43
C THR A 13 0.95 -4.04 3.93
N LEU A 14 1.31 -2.93 4.57
CA LEU A 14 0.37 -1.91 5.03
C LEU A 14 -0.38 -1.26 3.85
N GLN A 15 0.34 -0.93 2.77
CA GLN A 15 -0.26 -0.38 1.56
C GLN A 15 -1.22 -1.40 0.89
N ARG A 16 -0.86 -2.69 0.83
CA ARG A 16 -1.76 -3.75 0.34
C ARG A 16 -3.03 -3.85 1.18
N ALA A 17 -2.89 -3.87 2.51
CA ALA A 17 -4.03 -3.94 3.43
C ALA A 17 -4.97 -2.73 3.27
N TRP A 18 -4.39 -1.54 3.05
CA TRP A 18 -5.15 -0.32 2.78
C TRP A 18 -5.91 -0.41 1.45
N GLN A 19 -5.27 -0.86 0.38
CA GLN A 19 -5.90 -1.03 -0.93
C GLN A 19 -7.02 -2.07 -0.90
N GLN A 20 -6.79 -3.20 -0.22
CA GLN A 20 -7.80 -4.26 -0.05
C GLN A 20 -9.01 -3.75 0.73
N THR A 21 -8.78 -3.05 1.86
CA THR A 21 -9.86 -2.47 2.66
C THR A 21 -10.65 -1.42 1.88
N TYR A 22 -9.97 -0.63 1.05
CA TYR A 22 -10.62 0.35 0.18
C TYR A 22 -11.46 -0.34 -0.90
N ALA A 23 -10.94 -1.40 -1.53
CA ALA A 23 -11.68 -2.18 -2.52
C ALA A 23 -12.93 -2.84 -1.91
N GLU A 24 -12.81 -3.45 -0.73
CA GLU A 24 -13.95 -4.00 0.02
C GLU A 24 -15.00 -2.92 0.31
N LEU A 25 -14.56 -1.72 0.71
CA LEU A 25 -15.46 -0.60 0.97
C LEU A 25 -16.14 -0.07 -0.29
N ALA A 26 -15.43 -0.04 -1.43
CA ALA A 26 -15.97 0.37 -2.72
C ALA A 26 -16.98 -0.63 -3.29
N GLN A 27 -16.81 -1.92 -2.99
CA GLN A 27 -17.71 -2.99 -3.44
C GLN A 27 -18.85 -3.29 -2.46
N ALA A 28 -18.80 -2.74 -1.24
CA ALA A 28 -19.83 -2.99 -0.24
C ALA A 28 -21.18 -2.37 -0.66
N PRO A 29 -22.28 -3.15 -0.61
CA PRO A 29 -23.61 -2.61 -0.85
C PRO A 29 -23.99 -1.57 0.21
N ALA A 30 -24.84 -0.61 -0.15
CA ALA A 30 -25.25 0.49 0.75
C ALA A 30 -25.84 0.02 2.08
N GLU A 31 -26.43 -1.18 2.09
CA GLU A 31 -27.07 -1.81 3.26
C GLU A 31 -26.11 -2.65 4.11
N ALA A 32 -24.95 -3.03 3.55
CA ALA A 32 -23.92 -3.76 4.29
C ALA A 32 -23.16 -2.76 5.16
N GLY A 33 -23.42 -2.73 6.46
CA GLY A 33 -22.79 -1.82 7.41
C GLY A 33 -21.27 -1.71 7.24
N THR A 34 -20.81 -0.65 6.59
CA THR A 34 -19.41 -0.39 6.20
C THR A 34 -18.57 0.21 7.32
N THR A 35 -19.14 0.33 8.53
CA THR A 35 -18.50 0.97 9.68
C THR A 35 -17.19 0.28 10.09
N VAL A 36 -17.15 -1.05 10.05
CA VAL A 36 -15.93 -1.81 10.37
C VAL A 36 -14.82 -1.52 9.35
N LEU A 37 -15.17 -1.50 8.06
CA LEU A 37 -14.23 -1.19 6.97
C LEU A 37 -13.72 0.26 7.07
N ARG A 38 -14.59 1.23 7.38
CA ARG A 38 -14.19 2.62 7.59
C ARG A 38 -13.23 2.77 8.77
N ARG A 39 -13.50 2.14 9.91
CA ARG A 39 -12.59 2.17 11.08
C ARG A 39 -11.24 1.54 10.76
N ARG A 40 -11.25 0.42 10.03
CA ARG A 40 -10.03 -0.25 9.57
C ARG A 40 -9.23 0.67 8.64
N LEU A 41 -9.89 1.34 7.70
CA LEU A 41 -9.24 2.27 6.77
C LEU A 41 -8.61 3.47 7.50
N ILE A 42 -9.30 4.05 8.49
CA ILE A 42 -8.76 5.14 9.32
C ILE A 42 -7.52 4.68 10.09
N THR A 43 -7.56 3.50 10.70
CA THR A 43 -6.43 2.93 11.44
C THR A 43 -5.23 2.73 10.52
N LEU A 44 -5.44 2.09 9.36
CA LEU A 44 -4.39 1.86 8.37
C LEU A 44 -3.79 3.17 7.84
N SER A 45 -4.63 4.19 7.61
CA SER A 45 -4.17 5.51 7.18
C SER A 45 -3.32 6.18 8.25
N GLY A 46 -3.70 6.05 9.53
CA GLY A 46 -2.91 6.52 10.66
C GLY A 46 -1.54 5.86 10.72
N THR A 47 -1.48 4.53 10.67
CA THR A 47 -0.22 3.77 10.66
C THR A 47 0.66 4.12 9.46
N LEU A 48 0.05 4.36 8.29
CA LEU A 48 0.79 4.69 7.08
C LEU A 48 1.39 6.09 7.17
N CYS A 49 0.67 7.06 7.71
CA CYS A 49 1.15 8.43 7.93
C CYS A 49 2.25 8.52 9.00
N THR A 50 2.23 7.66 10.03
CA THR A 50 3.23 7.67 11.12
C THR A 50 4.38 6.71 10.91
N HIS A 51 4.45 6.04 9.75
CA HIS A 51 5.46 5.03 9.48
C HIS A 51 6.89 5.61 9.52
N PRO A 52 7.86 4.96 10.20
CA PRO A 52 9.23 5.46 10.35
C PRO A 52 9.95 5.74 9.02
N HIS A 53 9.59 5.02 7.95
CA HIS A 53 10.08 5.27 6.58
C HIS A 53 9.87 6.72 6.10
N TRP A 54 8.83 7.39 6.60
CA TRP A 54 8.49 8.77 6.24
C TRP A 54 9.14 9.83 7.12
N ALA A 55 9.94 9.44 8.11
CA ALA A 55 10.68 10.38 8.96
C ALA A 55 11.63 11.28 8.15
N THR A 56 12.00 10.87 6.93
CA THR A 56 12.75 11.70 5.98
C THR A 56 11.82 12.70 5.27
N PRO A 57 12.04 14.02 5.34
CA PRO A 57 11.12 15.06 4.85
C PRO A 57 10.67 14.97 3.39
N THR A 58 11.47 14.32 2.54
CA THR A 58 11.20 14.16 1.09
C THR A 58 10.52 12.83 0.76
N ALA A 59 10.56 11.85 1.66
CA ALA A 59 10.13 10.49 1.37
C ALA A 59 8.62 10.39 1.12
N TRP A 60 7.78 11.08 1.89
CA TRP A 60 6.32 11.00 1.72
C TRP A 60 5.83 11.49 0.35
N ARG A 61 6.26 12.70 -0.07
CA ARG A 61 5.78 13.34 -1.31
C ARG A 61 6.28 12.63 -2.57
N THR A 62 7.50 12.11 -2.56
CA THR A 62 8.09 11.43 -3.73
C THR A 62 7.85 9.92 -3.72
N GLY A 63 7.72 9.32 -2.54
CA GLY A 63 7.63 7.87 -2.34
C GLY A 63 6.22 7.29 -2.38
N SER A 64 5.17 8.07 -2.12
CA SER A 64 3.78 7.54 -2.10
C SER A 64 3.35 6.94 -3.45
N VAL A 65 3.77 7.55 -4.57
CA VAL A 65 3.46 7.03 -5.92
C VAL A 65 4.26 5.77 -6.22
N GLU A 66 5.55 5.75 -5.88
CA GLU A 66 6.42 4.59 -6.09
C GLU A 66 6.02 3.43 -5.18
N LEU A 67 5.51 3.69 -3.96
CA LEU A 67 4.96 2.67 -3.06
C LEU A 67 3.71 2.00 -3.67
N ARG A 68 2.79 2.79 -4.24
CA ARG A 68 1.65 2.23 -4.98
C ARG A 68 2.12 1.37 -6.16
N ARG A 69 3.11 1.82 -6.92
CA ARG A 69 3.69 1.03 -8.03
C ARG A 69 4.32 -0.27 -7.53
N ALA A 70 5.13 -0.24 -6.47
CA ALA A 70 5.73 -1.43 -5.87
C ALA A 70 4.67 -2.42 -5.38
N THR A 71 3.51 -1.92 -4.94
CA THR A 71 2.38 -2.75 -4.52
C THR A 71 1.67 -3.42 -5.70
N HIS A 72 1.51 -2.68 -6.81
CA HIS A 72 0.86 -3.15 -8.03
C HIS A 72 1.76 -3.97 -8.94
N THR A 73 3.09 -3.87 -8.80
CA THR A 73 4.01 -4.72 -9.54
C THR A 73 3.80 -6.12 -8.99
N PRO A 74 3.09 -7.02 -9.70
CA PRO A 74 3.18 -8.41 -9.34
C PRO A 74 4.66 -8.77 -9.49
N VAL A 75 5.12 -9.76 -8.75
CA VAL A 75 6.37 -10.44 -9.07
C VAL A 75 6.30 -10.94 -10.53
N SER A 76 6.62 -10.08 -11.50
CA SER A 76 6.93 -10.44 -12.87
C SER A 76 8.41 -10.79 -13.00
N ALA A 77 9.09 -11.00 -11.86
CA ALA A 77 10.50 -11.34 -11.77
C ALA A 77 10.78 -12.85 -11.69
N GLU A 78 9.81 -13.72 -11.99
CA GLU A 78 10.03 -15.18 -12.06
C GLU A 78 9.24 -15.85 -13.21
N ARG A 79 9.37 -15.36 -14.46
CA ARG A 79 9.11 -16.17 -15.68
C ARG A 79 10.08 -15.86 -16.82
N GLU A 80 11.33 -15.61 -16.50
CA GLU A 80 12.42 -15.51 -17.48
C GLU A 80 13.52 -16.49 -17.05
N GLY A 81 13.36 -17.77 -17.42
CA GLY A 81 14.31 -18.83 -17.07
C GLY A 81 13.70 -20.22 -16.93
N ALA A 82 12.97 -20.71 -17.94
CA ALA A 82 12.76 -22.15 -18.14
C ALA A 82 12.15 -22.43 -19.54
N ALA A 83 13.02 -22.53 -20.54
CA ALA A 83 12.98 -23.50 -21.64
C ALA A 83 14.13 -23.21 -22.62
#